data_AF-A0A352RDW8-F1
#
_entry.id   AF-A0A352RDW8-F1
#
_cell.length_a   1.000
_cell.length_b   1.000
_cell.length_c   1.000
_cell.angle_alpha   90.00
_cell.angle_beta   90.00
_cell.angle_gamma   90.00
#
_symmetry.space_group_name_H-M   'P 1'
#
loop_
_entity.id
_entity.type
_entity.pdbx_description
1 polymer ?
#
loop_
_entity_poly.entity_id
_entity_poly.type
_entity_poly.pdbx_seq_one_letter_code
_entity_poly.pdbx_strand_id
1 'polypeptide(L)'
;MDMAEAEAVVDQVEAWNDGMGKEWREALPALLNGSGPVAIEPEQMPAVVRNCVDSLVERKQLFDVTNIVAEMRMVKSSEELQLARHAAQVAMALM
;
A
#
# COMPACT_ATOMS: atom_id res chain seq x y z
N MET A 1 -2.05 -14.05 -10.16
CA MET A 1 -2.97 -13.82 -9.03
C MET A 1 -2.48 -14.64 -7.84
N ASP A 2 -2.20 -15.93 -8.05
CA ASP A 2 -1.71 -16.89 -7.04
C ASP A 2 -0.58 -16.38 -6.13
N MET A 3 0.49 -15.78 -6.68
CA MET A 3 1.59 -15.25 -5.86
C MET A 3 1.17 -14.01 -5.05
N ALA A 4 0.32 -13.14 -5.60
CA ALA A 4 -0.13 -11.95 -4.89
C ALA A 4 -1.06 -12.34 -3.73
N GLU A 5 -1.95 -13.30 -3.93
CA GLU A 5 -2.84 -13.82 -2.88
C GLU A 5 -2.07 -14.62 -1.82
N ALA A 6 -1.03 -15.36 -2.20
CA ALA A 6 -0.24 -16.16 -1.27
C ALA A 6 0.66 -15.33 -0.35
N GLU A 7 1.22 -14.23 -0.85
CA GLU A 7 2.23 -13.44 -0.13
C GLU A 7 1.65 -12.18 0.53
N ALA A 8 0.50 -11.67 0.08
CA ALA A 8 -0.07 -10.46 0.64
C ALA A 8 -0.73 -10.72 2.01
N VAL A 9 -0.53 -9.78 2.94
CA VAL A 9 -1.16 -9.79 4.26
C VAL A 9 -2.39 -8.89 4.23
N VAL A 10 -3.35 -9.21 3.36
CA VAL A 10 -4.60 -8.47 3.17
C VAL A 10 -5.77 -9.42 2.97
N ASP A 11 -6.98 -8.99 3.32
CA ASP A 11 -8.19 -9.82 3.19
C ASP A 11 -8.70 -9.95 1.74
N GLN A 12 -8.37 -8.98 0.88
CA GLN A 12 -8.87 -8.91 -0.49
C GLN A 12 -7.80 -8.41 -1.46
N VAL A 13 -7.67 -9.10 -2.59
CA VAL A 13 -6.81 -8.73 -3.72
C VAL A 13 -7.69 -8.70 -4.98
N GLU A 14 -7.73 -7.55 -5.67
CA GLU A 14 -8.51 -7.36 -6.89
C GLU A 14 -7.62 -7.01 -8.06
N ALA A 15 -7.77 -7.72 -9.18
CA ALA A 15 -7.07 -7.42 -10.41
C ALA A 15 -7.84 -6.38 -11.23
N TRP A 16 -7.13 -5.45 -11.85
CA TRP A 16 -7.69 -4.45 -12.75
C TRP A 16 -6.69 -4.16 -13.88
N ASN A 17 -7.17 -3.62 -14.99
CA ASN A 17 -6.36 -3.29 -16.16
C ASN A 17 -6.55 -1.81 -16.51
N ASP A 18 -5.45 -1.08 -16.71
CA ASP A 18 -5.47 0.30 -17.20
C ASP A 18 -6.28 0.40 -18.50
N GLY A 19 -7.17 1.39 -18.58
CA GLY A 19 -7.97 1.66 -19.79
C GLY A 19 -9.12 0.68 -20.05
N MET A 20 -9.39 -0.26 -19.14
CA MET A 20 -10.49 -1.22 -19.24
C MET A 20 -11.48 -1.07 -18.07
N GLY A 21 -12.77 -0.94 -18.39
CA GLY A 21 -13.83 -0.79 -17.40
C GLY A 21 -13.67 0.49 -16.58
N LYS A 22 -13.91 0.41 -15.27
CA LYS A 22 -13.65 1.52 -14.33
C LYS A 22 -12.34 1.35 -13.56
N GLU A 23 -11.51 0.38 -13.96
CA GLU A 23 -10.22 0.08 -13.31
C GLU A 23 -10.41 -0.16 -11.79
N TRP A 24 -9.42 0.22 -10.97
CA TRP A 24 -9.49 0.20 -9.51
C TRP A 24 -10.64 1.04 -8.92
N ARG A 25 -11.25 1.96 -9.67
CA ARG A 25 -12.40 2.78 -9.19
C ARG A 25 -13.69 1.98 -9.09
N GLU A 26 -13.73 0.76 -9.60
CA GLU A 26 -14.88 -0.13 -9.41
C GLU A 26 -14.91 -0.71 -7.99
N ALA A 27 -13.78 -1.18 -7.50
CA ALA A 27 -13.66 -1.83 -6.20
C ALA A 27 -13.48 -0.84 -5.04
N LEU A 28 -12.66 0.21 -5.23
CA LEU A 28 -12.27 1.11 -4.14
C LEU A 28 -13.45 1.79 -3.41
N PRO A 29 -14.51 2.30 -4.08
CA PRO A 29 -15.62 2.93 -3.38
C PRO A 29 -16.37 1.98 -2.44
N ALA A 30 -16.54 0.71 -2.83
CA ALA A 30 -17.21 -0.27 -1.99
C ALA A 30 -16.44 -0.54 -0.68
N LEU A 31 -15.10 -0.51 -0.74
CA LEU A 31 -14.22 -0.65 0.42
C LEU A 31 -14.26 0.56 1.36
N LEU A 32 -14.42 1.76 0.79
CA LEU A 32 -14.37 3.02 1.54
C LEU A 32 -15.73 3.51 2.03
N ASN A 33 -16.83 2.84 1.68
CA ASN A 33 -18.19 3.17 2.12
C ASN A 33 -18.47 2.92 3.63
N GLY A 34 -17.45 2.55 4.42
CA GLY A 34 -17.57 2.34 5.86
C GLY A 34 -17.64 3.63 6.67
N SER A 35 -18.15 3.55 7.90
CA SER A 35 -18.21 4.70 8.82
C SER A 35 -16.94 4.91 9.65
N GLY A 36 -15.91 4.08 9.43
CA GLY A 36 -14.68 4.05 10.22
C GLY A 36 -13.63 5.05 9.78
N PRO A 37 -12.61 5.29 10.62
CA PRO A 37 -11.43 6.05 10.23
C PRO A 37 -10.65 5.32 9.13
N VAL A 38 -10.11 6.09 8.17
CA VAL A 38 -9.31 5.61 7.06
C VAL A 38 -7.90 6.18 7.17
N ALA A 39 -6.93 5.31 7.37
CA ALA A 39 -5.52 5.64 7.44
C ALA A 39 -4.88 5.66 6.04
N ILE A 40 -4.14 6.72 5.71
CA ILE A 40 -3.47 6.90 4.41
C ILE A 40 -2.05 7.45 4.60
N GLU A 41 -1.15 7.17 3.66
CA GLU A 41 0.13 7.89 3.52
C GLU A 41 -0.04 8.97 2.44
N PRO A 42 -0.43 10.20 2.81
CA PRO A 42 -0.95 11.19 1.86
C PRO A 42 0.06 11.60 0.79
N GLU A 43 1.35 11.70 1.16
CA GLU A 43 2.43 12.11 0.26
C GLU A 43 2.92 10.98 -0.66
N GLN A 44 2.63 9.71 -0.31
CA GLN A 44 3.02 8.54 -1.12
C GLN A 44 1.90 8.06 -2.04
N MET A 45 0.68 8.55 -1.81
CA MET A 45 -0.47 8.22 -2.63
C MET A 45 -0.46 9.02 -3.94
N PRO A 46 -0.59 8.38 -5.12
CA PRO A 46 -0.73 9.11 -6.38
C PRO A 46 -1.90 10.08 -6.33
N ALA A 47 -1.72 11.31 -6.85
CA ALA A 47 -2.73 12.37 -6.79
C ALA A 47 -4.10 11.95 -7.34
N VAL A 48 -4.13 11.11 -8.40
CA VAL A 48 -5.38 10.58 -8.98
C VAL A 48 -6.16 9.69 -8.01
N VAL A 49 -5.45 8.88 -7.21
CA VAL A 49 -6.05 8.04 -6.17
C VAL A 49 -6.48 8.92 -5.00
N ARG A 50 -5.63 9.87 -4.61
CA ARG A 50 -5.92 10.80 -3.51
C ARG A 50 -7.21 11.59 -3.74
N ASN A 51 -7.36 12.18 -4.93
CA ASN A 51 -8.56 12.91 -5.31
C ASN A 51 -9.82 12.03 -5.26
N CYS A 52 -9.70 10.75 -5.63
CA CYS A 52 -10.80 9.79 -5.53
C CYS A 52 -11.17 9.53 -4.06
N VAL A 53 -10.19 9.26 -3.20
CA VAL A 53 -10.42 9.03 -1.76
C VAL A 53 -11.06 10.25 -1.10
N ASP A 54 -10.55 11.46 -1.37
CA ASP A 54 -11.12 12.70 -0.81
C ASP A 54 -12.57 12.96 -1.28
N SER A 55 -12.98 12.40 -2.43
CA SER A 55 -14.37 12.47 -2.92
C SER A 55 -15.31 11.44 -2.26
N LEU A 56 -14.75 10.40 -1.64
CA LEU A 56 -15.49 9.26 -1.06
C LEU A 56 -15.53 9.29 0.46
N VAL A 57 -14.50 9.86 1.11
CA VAL A 57 -14.30 9.83 2.56
C VAL A 57 -14.27 11.25 3.10
N GLU A 58 -14.99 11.48 4.21
CA GLU A 58 -14.94 12.79 4.85
C GLU A 58 -13.54 13.09 5.39
N ARG A 59 -13.05 14.33 5.22
CA ARG A 59 -11.73 14.72 5.72
C ARG A 59 -11.50 14.43 7.22
N LYS A 60 -12.57 14.45 8.04
CA LYS A 60 -12.49 14.15 9.48
C LYS A 60 -12.23 12.66 9.80
N GLN A 61 -12.43 11.79 8.82
CA GLN A 61 -12.19 10.35 8.91
C GLN A 61 -10.82 9.97 8.34
N LEU A 62 -10.11 10.87 7.66
CA LEU A 62 -8.79 10.61 7.10
C LEU A 62 -7.68 10.90 8.12
N PHE A 63 -6.77 9.93 8.28
CA PHE A 63 -5.63 10.02 9.18
C PHE A 63 -4.33 9.77 8.44
N ASP A 64 -3.34 10.62 8.66
CA ASP A 64 -1.99 10.40 8.13
C ASP A 64 -1.28 9.35 9.00
N VAL A 65 -0.94 8.21 8.37
CA VAL A 65 -0.27 7.08 9.03
C VAL A 65 1.23 7.00 8.72
N THR A 66 1.77 7.96 7.97
CA THR A 66 3.16 7.95 7.47
C THR A 66 4.17 7.72 8.59
N ASN A 67 4.04 8.45 9.71
CA ASN A 67 4.99 8.31 10.83
C ASN A 67 4.88 6.95 11.53
N ILE A 68 3.66 6.41 11.68
CA ILE A 68 3.45 5.09 12.30
C ILE A 68 4.09 4.02 11.43
N VAL A 69 3.85 4.05 10.12
CA VAL A 69 4.45 3.11 9.16
C VAL A 69 5.98 3.28 9.12
N ALA A 70 6.50 4.50 9.16
CA ALA A 70 7.93 4.77 9.16
C ALA A 70 8.62 4.21 10.42
N GLU A 71 8.02 4.38 11.60
CA GLU A 71 8.52 3.81 12.86
C GLU A 71 8.53 2.27 12.80
N MET A 72 7.46 1.66 12.32
CA MET A 72 7.39 0.21 12.11
C MET A 72 8.48 -0.28 11.15
N ARG A 73 8.66 0.40 10.01
CA ARG A 73 9.65 0.02 8.97
C ARG A 73 11.09 0.28 9.38
N MET A 74 11.34 1.13 10.38
CA MET A 74 12.69 1.42 10.88
C MET A 74 13.30 0.20 11.57
N VAL A 75 12.49 -0.56 12.31
CA VAL A 75 12.92 -1.78 12.99
C VAL A 75 12.83 -2.95 12.02
N LYS A 76 13.94 -3.64 11.78
CA LYS A 76 14.01 -4.76 10.83
C LYS A 76 13.84 -6.10 11.53
N SER A 77 13.04 -6.97 10.92
CA SER A 77 12.99 -8.39 11.23
C SER A 77 14.31 -9.09 10.90
N SER A 78 14.51 -10.30 11.44
CA SER A 78 15.70 -11.11 11.15
C SER A 78 15.81 -11.44 9.65
N GLU A 79 14.67 -11.68 9.01
CA GLU A 79 14.49 -12.00 7.61
C GLU A 79 14.86 -10.79 6.73
N GLU A 80 14.36 -9.59 7.05
CA GLU A 80 14.72 -8.35 6.35
C GLU A 80 16.23 -8.03 6.48
N LEU A 81 16.80 -8.22 7.67
CA LEU A 81 18.24 -8.03 7.89
C LEU A 81 19.05 -8.99 7.03
N GLN A 82 18.61 -10.25 6.90
CA GLN A 82 19.31 -11.22 6.06
C GLN A 82 19.21 -10.88 4.58
N LEU A 83 18.03 -10.44 4.12
CA LEU A 83 17.84 -9.96 2.76
C LEU A 83 18.78 -8.79 2.43
N ALA A 84 18.90 -7.83 3.36
CA ALA A 84 19.82 -6.69 3.20
C ALA A 84 21.29 -7.14 3.10
N ARG A 85 21.72 -8.14 3.89
CA ARG A 85 23.08 -8.71 3.80
C ARG A 85 23.33 -9.39 2.47
N HIS A 86 22.37 -10.18 1.97
CA HIS A 86 22.51 -10.82 0.65
C HIS A 86 22.61 -9.79 -0.47
N ALA A 87 21.80 -8.72 -0.42
CA ALA A 87 21.91 -7.62 -1.40
C ALA A 87 23.30 -6.96 -1.36
N ALA A 88 23.87 -6.74 -0.17
CA ALA A 88 25.22 -6.22 -0.02
C ALA A 88 26.30 -7.16 -0.59
N GLN A 89 26.16 -8.48 -0.39
CA GLN A 89 27.07 -9.47 -0.98
C GLN A 89 27.05 -9.43 -2.52
N VAL A 90 25.86 -9.34 -3.12
CA VAL A 90 25.71 -9.19 -4.59
C VAL A 90 26.37 -7.89 -5.06
N ALA A 91 26.11 -6.77 -4.37
CA ALA A 91 26.72 -5.49 -4.72
C ALA A 91 28.25 -5.54 -4.67
N MET A 92 28.84 -6.23 -3.69
CA MET A 92 30.28 -6.43 -3.60
C MET A 92 30.83 -7.33 -4.72
N ALA A 93 30.07 -8.35 -5.13
CA ALA A 93 30.48 -9.27 -6.20
C ALA A 93 30.41 -8.65 -7.60
N LEU A 94 29.67 -7.56 -7.77
CA LEU A 94 29.53 -6.81 -9.03
C LEU A 94 30.55 -5.66 -9.19
N MET A 95 31.32 -5.35 -8.13
CA MET A 95 32.48 -4.45 -8.18
C MET A 95 33.72 -5.21 -8.64
#